data_AF-A0AA39TMU6-F1
#
_entry.id   AF-A0AA39TMU6-F1
#
_cell.length_a   1.000
_cell.length_b   1.000
_cell.length_c   1.000
_cell.angle_alpha   90.00
_cell.angle_beta   90.00
_cell.angle_gamma   90.00
#
_symmetry.space_group_name_H-M   'P 1'
#
loop_
_entity.id
_entity.type
_entity.pdbx_description
1 polymer ?
#
loop_
_entity_poly.entity_id
_entity_poly.type
_entity_poly.pdbx_seq_one_letter_code
_entity_poly.pdbx_strand_id
1 'polypeptide(L)'
;MAAPRMLVASGSLDGVDHERFAPNELFHEAVWTKVVLTQQDVPQNFVTWIKSWGGECRLEVRITARLLAERRILVTVNGKLFEGDSESTSDLAEEKTESVVVPRGQPVPFRMSLFNSGILGGGGDSGTIDLTFTNSIAEED
;
A
#
# COMPACT_ATOMS: atom_id res chain seq x y z
N MET A 1 -20.40 -16.98 -18.39
CA MET A 1 -19.83 -15.98 -17.47
C MET A 1 -18.31 -15.96 -17.65
N ALA A 2 -17.66 -14.80 -17.59
CA ALA A 2 -16.20 -14.74 -17.63
C ALA A 2 -15.62 -15.29 -16.33
N ALA A 3 -14.50 -16.01 -16.41
CA ALA A 3 -13.86 -16.60 -15.23
C ALA A 3 -13.40 -15.49 -14.26
N PRO A 4 -13.65 -15.63 -12.94
CA PRO A 4 -13.15 -14.70 -11.94
C PRO A 4 -11.63 -14.55 -11.98
N ARG A 5 -11.14 -13.39 -11.55
CA ARG A 5 -9.71 -13.08 -11.53
C ARG A 5 -9.23 -12.96 -10.10
N MET A 6 -8.10 -13.58 -9.80
CA MET A 6 -7.43 -13.43 -8.52
C MET A 6 -6.31 -12.40 -8.66
N LEU A 7 -6.40 -11.32 -7.88
CA LEU A 7 -5.30 -10.40 -7.67
C LEU A 7 -4.56 -10.82 -6.40
N VAL A 8 -3.25 -10.97 -6.49
CA VAL A 8 -2.36 -11.16 -5.33
C VAL A 8 -1.49 -9.93 -5.19
N ALA A 9 -1.33 -9.43 -3.97
CA ALA A 9 -0.31 -8.46 -3.59
C ALA A 9 0.69 -9.11 -2.65
N SER A 10 1.98 -9.00 -2.96
CA SER A 10 3.06 -9.52 -2.14
C SER A 10 4.23 -8.55 -2.11
N GLY A 11 4.89 -8.38 -0.97
CA GLY A 11 6.04 -7.47 -0.84
C GLY A 11 6.28 -7.08 0.62
N SER A 12 6.57 -5.81 0.87
CA SER A 12 6.74 -5.26 2.21
C SER A 12 6.18 -3.85 2.38
N LEU A 13 5.91 -3.52 3.63
CA LEU A 13 5.76 -2.15 4.12
C LEU A 13 6.94 -1.87 5.03
N ASP A 14 7.57 -0.72 4.85
CA ASP A 14 8.76 -0.31 5.59
C ASP A 14 8.54 1.10 6.17
N GLY A 15 9.06 1.34 7.35
CA GLY A 15 8.95 2.62 8.06
C GLY A 15 10.30 3.02 8.65
N VAL A 16 10.61 4.31 8.60
CA VAL A 16 11.74 4.91 9.28
C VAL A 16 11.21 6.07 10.09
N ASP A 17 11.53 6.08 11.37
CA ASP A 17 11.45 7.23 12.27
C ASP A 17 12.86 7.75 12.50
N HIS A 18 13.12 9.02 12.22
CA HIS A 18 14.44 9.61 12.33
C HIS A 18 14.66 10.34 13.64
N GLU A 19 15.58 9.79 14.41
CA GLU A 19 15.96 10.34 15.69
C GLU A 19 17.21 11.22 15.58
N ARG A 20 17.13 12.45 16.09
CA ARG A 20 18.25 13.39 16.04
C ARG A 20 19.40 12.99 16.97
N PHE A 21 19.08 12.38 18.10
CA PHE A 21 20.03 12.09 19.17
C PHE A 21 20.03 10.61 19.61
N ALA A 22 19.17 9.78 19.01
CA ALA A 22 19.11 8.33 19.19
C ALA A 22 19.21 7.63 17.82
N PRO A 23 19.38 6.30 17.76
CA PRO A 23 19.25 5.56 16.49
C PRO A 23 17.82 5.65 15.95
N ASN A 24 17.67 5.70 14.63
CA ASN A 24 16.37 5.62 13.97
C ASN A 24 15.59 4.36 14.38
N GLU A 25 14.29 4.51 14.58
CA GLU A 25 13.39 3.39 14.80
C GLU A 25 12.83 2.90 13.46
N LEU A 26 12.85 1.58 13.27
CA LEU A 26 12.53 0.97 11.99
C LEU A 26 11.33 0.03 12.12
N PHE A 27 10.49 0.06 11.09
CA PHE A 27 9.39 -0.88 10.91
C PHE A 27 9.59 -1.66 9.61
N HIS A 28 9.27 -2.95 9.64
CA HIS A 28 9.21 -3.80 8.46
C HIS A 28 8.09 -4.83 8.62
N GLU A 29 7.25 -4.96 7.60
CA GLU A 29 6.21 -5.98 7.55
C GLU A 29 6.10 -6.60 6.17
N ALA A 30 6.24 -7.92 6.12
CA ALA A 30 5.98 -8.69 4.93
C ALA A 30 4.47 -8.70 4.62
N VAL A 31 4.15 -8.46 3.36
CA VAL A 31 2.79 -8.46 2.83
C VAL A 31 2.58 -9.68 1.96
N TRP A 32 1.49 -10.40 2.21
CA TRP A 32 0.89 -11.33 1.27
C TRP A 32 -0.62 -11.33 1.45
N THR A 33 -1.37 -11.00 0.40
CA THR A 33 -2.84 -11.02 0.43
C THR A 33 -3.41 -11.23 -0.97
N LYS A 34 -4.65 -11.72 -1.05
CA LYS A 34 -5.36 -11.99 -2.31
C LYS A 34 -6.82 -11.56 -2.28
N VAL A 35 -7.36 -11.16 -3.44
CA VAL A 35 -8.79 -10.90 -3.63
C VAL A 35 -9.26 -11.52 -4.94
N VAL A 36 -10.49 -12.05 -4.93
CA VAL A 36 -11.15 -12.60 -6.11
C VAL A 36 -12.16 -11.60 -6.63
N LEU A 37 -11.95 -11.12 -7.86
CA LEU A 37 -12.81 -10.19 -8.56
C LEU A 37 -13.74 -10.95 -9.52
N THR A 38 -15.04 -10.89 -9.24
CA THR A 38 -16.08 -11.60 -9.99
C THR A 38 -16.89 -10.70 -10.92
N GLN A 39 -16.95 -9.40 -10.64
CA GLN A 39 -17.74 -8.42 -11.38
C GLN A 39 -16.83 -7.41 -12.09
N GLN A 40 -17.10 -7.18 -13.37
CA GLN A 40 -16.39 -6.17 -14.16
C GLN A 40 -16.83 -4.77 -13.72
N ASP A 41 -15.88 -3.83 -13.73
CA ASP A 41 -16.04 -2.40 -13.46
C ASP A 41 -16.59 -2.02 -12.08
N VAL A 42 -16.69 -2.98 -11.15
CA VAL A 42 -17.02 -2.75 -9.74
C VAL A 42 -15.74 -2.66 -8.93
N PRO A 43 -15.38 -1.48 -8.37
CA PRO A 43 -14.26 -1.36 -7.44
C PRO A 43 -14.55 -2.16 -6.16
N GLN A 44 -13.57 -2.92 -5.70
CA GLN A 44 -13.62 -3.64 -4.44
C GLN A 44 -12.49 -3.15 -3.54
N ASN A 45 -12.80 -2.94 -2.26
CA ASN A 45 -11.76 -2.74 -1.27
C ASN A 45 -11.00 -4.05 -1.13
N PHE A 46 -9.72 -4.04 -1.47
CA PHE A 46 -8.88 -5.22 -1.41
C PHE A 46 -8.35 -5.38 0.02
N VAL A 47 -7.65 -4.36 0.53
CA VAL A 47 -7.01 -4.43 1.84
C VAL A 47 -6.74 -3.04 2.37
N THR A 48 -6.78 -2.93 3.70
CA THR A 48 -6.34 -1.75 4.44
C THR A 48 -5.33 -2.19 5.48
N TRP A 49 -4.13 -1.62 5.45
CA TRP A 49 -3.12 -1.78 6.47
C TRP A 49 -2.96 -0.48 7.25
N ILE A 50 -2.82 -0.60 8.56
CA ILE A 50 -2.50 0.51 9.47
C ILE A 50 -1.34 0.03 10.32
N LYS A 51 -0.22 0.73 10.25
CA LYS A 51 1.01 0.36 10.94
C LYS A 51 1.64 1.58 11.57
N SER A 52 1.96 1.46 12.84
CA SER A 52 2.58 2.52 13.62
C SER A 52 3.95 2.07 14.09
N TRP A 53 4.85 3.02 14.27
CA TRP A 53 6.19 2.78 14.79
C TRP A 53 6.74 4.07 15.41
N GLY A 54 7.81 3.90 16.18
CA GLY A 54 8.57 5.01 16.76
C GLY A 54 7.82 5.84 17.81
N GLY A 55 6.63 5.40 18.22
CA GLY A 55 5.82 6.14 19.18
C GLY A 55 5.06 7.33 18.57
N GLU A 56 5.43 7.80 17.38
CA GLU A 56 4.82 8.99 16.74
C GLU A 56 4.45 8.83 15.25
N CYS A 57 4.99 7.82 14.57
CA CYS A 57 4.74 7.60 13.14
C CYS A 57 3.62 6.59 12.87
N ARG A 58 2.84 6.83 11.81
CA ARG A 58 1.82 5.88 11.34
C ARG A 58 1.63 5.91 9.82
N LEU A 59 1.66 4.73 9.20
CA LEU A 59 1.37 4.48 7.79
C LEU A 59 0.01 3.82 7.65
N GLU A 60 -0.89 4.45 6.90
CA GLU A 60 -2.11 3.82 6.40
C GLU A 60 -1.99 3.55 4.91
N VAL A 61 -2.34 2.33 4.50
CA VAL A 61 -2.32 1.92 3.10
C VAL A 61 -3.65 1.29 2.76
N ARG A 62 -4.36 1.85 1.79
CA ARG A 62 -5.60 1.31 1.27
C ARG A 62 -5.42 0.92 -0.18
N ILE A 63 -5.68 -0.34 -0.49
CA ILE A 63 -5.69 -0.83 -1.87
C ILE A 63 -7.12 -1.13 -2.29
N THR A 64 -7.49 -0.63 -3.45
CA THR A 64 -8.72 -1.00 -4.15
C THR A 64 -8.38 -1.64 -5.48
N ALA A 65 -9.19 -2.61 -5.90
CA ALA A 65 -9.01 -3.32 -7.15
C ALA A 65 -10.30 -3.32 -7.96
N ARG A 66 -10.18 -3.14 -9.28
CA ARG A 66 -11.32 -3.16 -10.21
C ARG A 66 -10.96 -4.02 -11.42
N LEU A 67 -11.81 -5.00 -11.71
CA LEU A 67 -11.69 -5.82 -12.91
C LEU A 67 -12.10 -5.01 -14.14
N LEU A 68 -11.21 -4.83 -15.09
CA LEU A 68 -11.45 -4.13 -16.35
C LEU A 68 -11.83 -5.10 -17.48
N ALA A 69 -12.19 -4.54 -18.64
CA ALA A 69 -12.23 -5.25 -19.90
C ALA A 69 -10.91 -6.00 -20.19
N GLU A 70 -10.99 -7.06 -21.01
CA GLU A 70 -9.86 -7.92 -21.36
C GLU A 70 -9.20 -8.61 -20.15
N ARG A 71 -9.90 -8.66 -19.01
CA ARG A 71 -9.44 -9.31 -17.76
C ARG A 71 -8.17 -8.70 -17.15
N ARG A 72 -7.92 -7.42 -17.44
CA ARG A 72 -6.91 -6.62 -16.73
C ARG A 72 -7.48 -6.15 -15.39
N ILE A 73 -6.63 -5.86 -14.42
CA ILE A 73 -7.06 -5.36 -13.12
C ILE A 73 -6.46 -3.97 -12.93
N LEU A 74 -7.29 -2.97 -12.68
CA LEU A 74 -6.82 -1.68 -12.17
C LEU A 74 -6.65 -1.81 -10.67
N VAL A 75 -5.45 -1.54 -10.18
CA VAL A 75 -5.16 -1.45 -8.75
C VAL A 75 -4.92 0.02 -8.43
N THR A 76 -5.58 0.53 -7.41
CA THR A 76 -5.37 1.88 -6.90
C THR A 76 -4.90 1.78 -5.46
N VAL A 77 -3.73 2.34 -5.18
CA VAL A 77 -3.09 2.37 -3.86
C VAL A 77 -3.15 3.80 -3.34
N ASN A 78 -3.77 3.99 -2.19
CA ASN A 78 -3.75 5.22 -1.43
C ASN A 78 -2.89 5.00 -0.19
N GLY A 79 -1.79 5.74 -0.08
CA GLY A 79 -0.90 5.71 1.07
C GLY A 79 -0.95 7.03 1.81
N LYS A 80 -0.98 6.97 3.15
CA LYS A 80 -0.96 8.13 4.04
C LYS A 80 0.09 7.93 5.12
N LEU A 81 0.94 8.91 5.30
CA LEU A 81 1.89 8.98 6.41
C LEU A 81 1.42 10.04 7.39
N PHE A 82 1.35 9.66 8.66
CA PHE A 82 1.08 10.54 9.79
C PHE A 82 2.31 10.59 10.69
N GLU A 83 2.60 11.76 11.22
CA GLU A 83 3.69 12.03 12.17
C GLU A 83 3.21 13.12 13.14
N GLY A 84 3.45 12.94 14.44
CA GLY A 84 2.94 13.82 15.47
C GLY A 84 3.64 13.57 16.81
N ASP A 85 2.91 13.57 17.91
CA ASP A 85 3.44 13.30 19.26
C ASP A 85 3.09 11.90 19.79
N SER A 86 2.34 11.14 18.99
CA SER A 86 1.80 9.83 19.35
C SER A 86 1.40 9.03 18.11
N GLU A 87 1.44 7.70 18.18
CA GLU A 87 1.00 6.81 17.10
C GLU A 87 -0.50 6.93 16.77
N SER A 88 -1.27 7.55 17.67
CA SER A 88 -2.68 7.89 17.45
C SER A 88 -2.89 9.24 16.76
N THR A 89 -1.83 9.91 16.34
CA THR A 89 -1.92 11.24 15.72
C THR A 89 -2.81 11.23 14.47
N SER A 90 -3.54 12.34 14.30
CA SER A 90 -4.27 12.68 13.09
C SER A 90 -3.49 13.63 12.18
N ASP A 91 -2.26 13.96 12.54
CA ASP A 91 -1.42 14.92 11.83
C ASP A 91 -0.87 14.27 10.56
N LEU A 92 -1.55 14.54 9.46
CA LEU A 92 -1.23 14.01 8.14
C LEU A 92 0.01 14.72 7.59
N ALA A 93 1.10 13.98 7.41
CA ALA A 93 2.35 14.48 6.84
C ALA A 93 2.34 14.42 5.31
N GLU A 94 1.94 13.27 4.74
CA GLU A 94 1.83 13.12 3.29
C GLU A 94 0.73 12.13 2.90
N GLU A 95 0.07 12.38 1.75
CA GLU A 95 -0.86 11.45 1.11
C GLU A 95 -0.53 11.34 -0.39
N LYS A 96 -0.44 10.10 -0.88
CA LYS A 96 -0.29 9.80 -2.31
C LYS A 96 -1.31 8.77 -2.76
N THR A 97 -1.83 8.98 -3.96
CA THR A 97 -2.68 7.99 -4.63
C THR A 97 -2.10 7.69 -6.00
N GLU A 98 -1.81 6.42 -6.24
CA GLU A 98 -1.31 5.94 -7.53
C GLU A 98 -2.13 4.76 -8.02
N SER A 99 -2.09 4.51 -9.32
CA SER A 99 -2.80 3.40 -9.92
C SER A 99 -1.96 2.69 -10.96
N VAL A 100 -2.11 1.37 -11.01
CA VAL A 100 -1.40 0.51 -11.94
C VAL A 100 -2.35 -0.50 -12.56
N VAL A 101 -2.13 -0.80 -13.84
CA VAL A 101 -2.88 -1.85 -14.55
C VAL A 101 -2.08 -3.13 -14.53
N VAL A 102 -2.66 -4.20 -13.99
CA VAL A 102 -2.05 -5.52 -13.86
C VAL A 102 -2.58 -6.42 -14.99
N PRO A 103 -1.80 -6.66 -16.05
CA PRO A 103 -2.19 -7.56 -17.13
C PRO A 103 -2.19 -9.01 -16.65
N ARG A 104 -2.82 -9.90 -17.43
CA ARG A 104 -2.90 -11.33 -17.10
C ARG A 104 -1.50 -11.95 -17.11
N GLY A 105 -1.18 -12.68 -16.04
CA GLY A 105 -0.03 -13.59 -15.98
C GLY A 105 1.35 -12.93 -15.88
N GLN A 106 1.41 -11.60 -15.77
CA GLN A 106 2.66 -10.87 -15.58
C GLN A 106 2.63 -10.15 -14.22
N PRO A 107 3.60 -10.41 -13.34
CA PRO A 107 3.77 -9.63 -12.12
C PRO A 107 4.10 -8.18 -12.47
N VAL A 108 3.49 -7.24 -11.76
CA VAL A 108 3.75 -5.81 -11.90
C VAL A 108 4.30 -5.27 -10.59
N PRO A 109 5.56 -4.80 -10.55
CA PRO A 109 6.10 -4.15 -9.37
C PRO A 109 5.44 -2.78 -9.19
N PHE A 110 5.29 -2.38 -7.95
CA PHE A 110 4.72 -1.11 -7.52
C PHE A 110 5.51 -0.63 -6.31
N ARG A 111 5.97 0.62 -6.35
CA ARG A 111 6.66 1.24 -5.23
C ARG A 111 6.15 2.64 -5.00
N MET A 112 5.80 2.95 -3.77
CA MET A 112 5.39 4.28 -3.33
C MET A 112 6.18 4.63 -2.06
N SER A 113 6.81 5.80 -2.05
CA SER A 113 7.46 6.33 -0.86
C SER A 113 6.75 7.61 -0.42
N LEU A 114 6.49 7.69 0.87
CA LEU A 114 5.89 8.80 1.59
C LEU A 114 6.95 9.36 2.53
N PHE A 115 7.06 10.69 2.60
CA PHE A 115 8.03 11.40 3.42
C PHE A 115 7.34 12.49 4.21
N ASN A 116 7.75 12.67 5.46
CA ASN A 116 7.39 13.86 6.19
C ASN A 116 8.16 15.06 5.62
N SER A 117 7.48 15.97 4.89
CA SER A 117 8.10 17.12 4.22
C SER A 117 7.80 18.47 4.90
N GLY A 118 7.51 18.48 6.21
CA GLY A 118 7.17 19.68 6.97
C GLY A 118 8.14 20.87 6.80
N ILE A 119 7.61 22.09 6.97
CA ILE A 119 8.24 23.39 6.63
C ILE A 119 9.52 23.67 7.45
N LEU A 120 9.73 22.98 8.57
CA LEU A 120 10.91 23.14 9.44
C LEU A 120 12.06 22.16 9.12
N GLY A 121 11.99 21.47 7.98
CA GLY A 121 12.94 20.44 7.60
C GLY A 121 12.41 19.09 8.03
N GLY A 122 11.85 18.36 7.06
CA GLY A 122 11.30 17.03 7.24
C GLY A 122 12.25 16.15 8.04
N GLY A 123 11.75 15.61 9.15
CA GLY A 123 12.51 14.86 10.14
C GLY A 123 13.32 13.72 9.54
N GLY A 124 12.99 13.23 8.35
CA GLY A 124 13.59 12.03 7.76
C GLY A 124 12.67 10.83 7.87
N ASP A 125 11.52 11.02 8.53
CA ASP A 125 10.50 10.00 8.70
C ASP A 125 9.86 9.67 7.37
N SER A 126 9.70 8.38 7.14
CA SER A 126 9.22 7.89 5.86
C SER A 126 8.49 6.57 5.99
N GLY A 127 7.55 6.37 5.08
CA GLY A 127 6.90 5.08 4.82
C GLY A 127 7.17 4.66 3.39
N THR A 128 7.54 3.40 3.17
CA THR A 128 7.67 2.82 1.83
C THR A 128 6.74 1.63 1.69
N ILE A 129 5.99 1.62 0.59
CA ILE A 129 5.12 0.53 0.15
C ILE A 129 5.81 -0.09 -1.06
N ASP A 130 6.34 -1.31 -0.93
CA ASP A 130 6.98 -2.03 -2.02
C ASP A 130 6.22 -3.34 -2.27
N LEU A 131 5.46 -3.39 -3.35
CA LEU A 131 4.54 -4.49 -3.65
C LEU A 131 4.75 -5.01 -5.06
N THR A 132 4.41 -6.27 -5.26
CA THR A 132 4.24 -6.87 -6.57
C THR A 132 2.82 -7.38 -6.70
N PHE A 133 2.13 -6.95 -7.76
CA PHE A 133 0.78 -7.39 -8.06
C PHE A 133 0.77 -8.48 -9.13
N THR A 134 0.05 -9.56 -8.88
CA THR A 134 -0.10 -10.65 -9.84
C THR A 134 -1.57 -10.92 -10.14
N ASN A 135 -1.93 -11.01 -11.42
CA ASN A 135 -3.29 -11.27 -11.89
C ASN A 135 -3.39 -12.67 -12.53
N SER A 136 -4.09 -13.59 -11.86
CA SER A 136 -4.27 -14.98 -12.25
C SER A 136 -5.76 -15.36 -12.40
N ILE A 137 -6.04 -16.55 -12.94
CA ILE A 137 -7.39 -17.11 -12.90
C ILE A 137 -7.63 -17.54 -11.45
N ALA A 138 -8.80 -17.24 -10.88
CA ALA A 138 -9.19 -17.88 -9.62
C ALA A 138 -9.54 -19.33 -9.93
N GLU A 139 -8.74 -20.27 -9.44
CA GLU A 139 -9.07 -21.70 -9.48
C GLU A 139 -10.08 -21.97 -8.35
N GLU A 140 -11.06 -22.84 -8.61
CA GLU A 140 -11.96 -23.34 -7.56
C GLU A 140 -11.15 -24.35 -6.74
N ASP A 141 -10.90 -24.02 -5.47
CA ASP A 141 -10.32 -24.95 -4.48
C ASP A 141 -11.29 -26.12 -4.20
#